data_AF-A0A7W3WZW1-F1
#
_entry.id   AF-A0A7W3WZW1-F1
#
_cell.length_a   1.000
_cell.length_b   1.000
_cell.length_c   1.000
_cell.angle_alpha   90.00
_cell.angle_beta   90.00
_cell.angle_gamma   90.00
#
_symmetry.space_group_name_H-M   'P 1'
#
loop_
_entity.id
_entity.type
_entity.pdbx_description
1 polymer ?
#
loop_
_entity_poly.entity_id
_entity_poly.type
_entity_poly.pdbx_seq_one_letter_code
_entity_poly.pdbx_strand_id
1 'polypeptide(L)'
;MTSETGVPRRTLADELRSWPDERLAELLRVRPDLLSPVPADLTQLATRAGTRASVSRALEGLDQFALQAAQALAVAPDPCPVEVLAALLPGGAERLPEALRALRARAVLWGGDDRLRLVRTAREVLAPGPSQPSATGLGPSLSEAAAGMSPARLQEILADAGLPATADPVSALAALRELFTDRSRLADLLEQAPAAATAMLEKLVWGPPYGEVSTTPSAPVRWLLDRALLLRSGPRTVVLPREVALHLRDGRAHRRLEPTPPEVPVRREFPTASVDAAAAGQALASLTAVEELLKEWSRSAPPVLRAGGLGVRELARTASALELAESQAAFWIELAYAVGLVASDGEADERYAPTPYYDEWRDLPESRRWAALVAAWLPATRVAALVGGRDAKGRTLAALGPGLDRTAAPTFRHRVLTLLAELPAGAAPDVEAVAERLRWERPLRASDQLRQRVCAATLAEAELLGVTGRGALASFARALTAGDRRQALTDVEKAAAALDPLLP
;
A
#
# COMPACT_ATOMS: atom_id res chain seq x y z
N MET A 1 -29.70 -7.85 -14.69
CA MET A 1 -30.33 -9.06 -15.24
C MET A 1 -30.38 -8.91 -16.75
N THR A 2 -29.35 -9.41 -17.43
CA THR A 2 -29.30 -9.83 -18.84
C THR A 2 -28.02 -10.64 -18.94
N SER A 3 -28.13 -11.93 -18.63
CA SER A 3 -27.11 -12.92 -18.86
C SER A 3 -26.99 -13.13 -20.38
N GLU A 4 -26.15 -12.33 -21.02
CA GLU A 4 -25.77 -12.56 -22.42
C GLU A 4 -24.99 -13.88 -22.49
N THR A 5 -25.59 -14.86 -23.15
CA THR A 5 -25.03 -16.16 -23.51
C THR A 5 -23.88 -15.98 -24.50
N GLY A 6 -22.75 -15.48 -24.01
CA GLY A 6 -21.48 -15.40 -24.74
C GLY A 6 -20.72 -16.72 -24.67
N VAL A 7 -19.98 -17.04 -25.74
CA VAL A 7 -19.03 -18.17 -25.79
C VAL A 7 -18.16 -18.19 -24.52
N PRO A 8 -17.96 -19.36 -23.87
CA PRO A 8 -17.16 -19.43 -22.66
C PRO A 8 -15.74 -18.94 -22.94
N ARG A 9 -15.37 -17.81 -22.33
CA ARG A 9 -14.05 -17.20 -22.50
C ARG A 9 -13.00 -18.15 -21.92
N ARG A 10 -11.94 -18.45 -22.68
CA ARG A 10 -10.91 -19.44 -22.31
C ARG A 10 -9.63 -18.78 -21.81
N THR A 11 -9.38 -17.54 -22.22
CA THR A 11 -8.17 -16.78 -21.86
C THR A 11 -8.50 -15.33 -21.51
N LEU A 12 -7.55 -14.64 -20.85
CA LEU A 12 -7.63 -13.19 -20.62
C LEU A 12 -7.69 -12.40 -21.94
N ALA A 13 -7.02 -12.87 -23.00
CA ALA A 13 -7.08 -12.21 -24.30
C ALA A 13 -8.49 -12.28 -24.90
N ASP A 14 -9.18 -13.42 -24.79
CA ASP A 14 -10.58 -13.55 -25.23
C ASP A 14 -11.51 -12.65 -24.42
N GLU A 15 -11.26 -12.53 -23.12
CA GLU A 15 -11.96 -11.61 -22.24
C GLU A 15 -11.78 -10.15 -22.68
N LEU A 16 -10.54 -9.69 -22.90
CA LEU A 16 -10.29 -8.31 -23.33
C LEU A 16 -10.89 -7.99 -24.71
N ARG A 17 -10.90 -8.95 -25.66
CA ARG A 17 -11.53 -8.76 -26.99
C ARG A 17 -13.03 -8.51 -26.92
N SER A 18 -13.68 -8.91 -25.84
CA SER A 18 -15.11 -8.72 -25.64
C SER A 18 -15.45 -7.46 -24.85
N TRP A 19 -14.47 -6.71 -24.38
CA TRP A 19 -14.72 -5.48 -23.62
C TRP A 19 -15.03 -4.32 -24.56
N PRO A 20 -15.97 -3.43 -24.18
CA PRO A 20 -16.19 -2.19 -24.92
C PRO A 20 -14.98 -1.25 -24.78
N ASP A 21 -14.83 -0.35 -25.75
CA ASP A 21 -13.70 0.58 -25.84
C ASP A 21 -13.56 1.45 -24.59
N GLU A 22 -14.66 1.86 -23.97
CA GLU A 22 -14.66 2.66 -22.74
C GLU A 22 -13.99 1.91 -21.59
N ARG A 23 -14.24 0.60 -21.49
CA ARG A 23 -13.66 -0.28 -20.47
C ARG A 23 -12.18 -0.56 -20.74
N LEU A 24 -11.80 -0.70 -22.00
CA LEU A 24 -10.38 -0.78 -22.38
C LEU A 24 -9.64 0.52 -22.05
N ALA A 25 -10.24 1.67 -22.33
CA ALA A 25 -9.69 2.97 -21.95
C ALA A 25 -9.56 3.11 -20.43
N GLU A 26 -10.54 2.65 -19.66
CA GLU A 26 -10.45 2.60 -18.19
C GLU A 26 -9.28 1.72 -17.72
N LEU A 27 -9.12 0.52 -18.29
CA LEU A 27 -7.97 -0.35 -17.99
C LEU A 27 -6.64 0.40 -18.20
N LEU A 28 -6.48 1.10 -19.32
CA LEU A 28 -5.24 1.82 -19.63
C LEU A 28 -5.00 3.02 -18.70
N ARG A 29 -6.06 3.66 -18.18
CA ARG A 29 -5.94 4.72 -17.15
C ARG A 29 -5.51 4.16 -15.81
N VAL A 30 -6.04 3.00 -15.42
CA VAL A 30 -5.72 2.34 -14.14
C VAL A 30 -4.36 1.61 -14.20
N ARG A 31 -3.97 1.13 -15.39
CA ARG A 31 -2.73 0.38 -15.66
C ARG A 31 -1.90 1.10 -16.74
N PRO A 32 -1.37 2.31 -16.46
CA PRO A 32 -0.57 3.08 -17.41
C PRO A 32 0.72 2.36 -17.81
N ASP A 33 1.17 1.38 -17.01
CA ASP A 33 2.33 0.55 -17.32
C ASP A 33 2.11 -0.37 -18.53
N LEU A 34 0.87 -0.58 -18.97
CA LEU A 34 0.55 -1.35 -20.18
C LEU A 34 0.83 -0.58 -21.47
N LEU A 35 1.00 0.75 -21.39
CA LEU A 35 1.21 1.65 -22.52
C LEU A 35 2.67 1.82 -22.94
N SER A 36 3.63 1.24 -22.21
CA SER A 36 5.06 1.45 -22.48
C SER A 36 5.78 0.13 -22.79
N PRO A 37 6.15 -0.15 -24.06
CA PRO A 37 5.77 0.60 -25.27
C PRO A 37 4.28 0.43 -25.60
N VAL A 38 3.71 1.12 -26.58
CA VAL A 38 2.28 0.95 -26.94
C VAL A 38 2.05 -0.47 -27.47
N PRO A 39 1.01 -1.20 -27.01
CA PRO A 39 0.73 -2.54 -27.52
C PRO A 39 0.13 -2.49 -28.93
N ALA A 40 0.54 -3.43 -29.79
CA ALA A 40 0.08 -3.54 -31.17
C ALA A 40 -1.32 -4.19 -31.28
N ASP A 41 -1.68 -5.05 -30.33
CA ASP A 41 -2.98 -5.72 -30.27
C ASP A 41 -3.37 -6.15 -28.84
N LEU A 42 -4.60 -6.67 -28.69
CA LEU A 42 -5.14 -7.11 -27.39
C LEU A 42 -4.46 -8.38 -26.84
N THR A 43 -3.84 -9.19 -27.68
CA THR A 43 -3.06 -10.36 -27.24
C THR A 43 -1.76 -9.93 -26.58
N GLN A 44 -1.08 -8.94 -27.16
CA GLN A 44 0.10 -8.32 -26.55
C GLN A 44 -0.27 -7.57 -25.26
N LEU A 45 -1.40 -6.87 -25.25
CA LEU A 45 -1.93 -6.22 -24.03
C LEU A 45 -2.17 -7.25 -22.91
N ALA A 46 -2.86 -8.35 -23.20
CA ALA A 46 -3.10 -9.43 -22.24
C ALA A 46 -1.80 -10.07 -21.73
N THR A 47 -0.84 -10.32 -22.63
CA THR A 47 0.48 -10.89 -22.29
C THR A 47 1.23 -9.97 -21.33
N ARG A 48 1.26 -8.66 -21.61
CA ARG A 48 1.90 -7.66 -20.73
C ARG A 48 1.20 -7.54 -19.39
N ALA A 49 -0.14 -7.52 -19.40
CA ALA A 49 -0.95 -7.46 -18.20
C ALA A 49 -0.69 -8.64 -17.25
N GLY A 50 -0.31 -9.80 -17.80
CA GLY A 50 0.09 -10.99 -17.07
C GLY A 50 1.55 -11.07 -16.65
N THR A 51 2.41 -10.09 -16.98
CA THR A 51 3.81 -10.12 -16.51
C THR A 51 3.91 -9.84 -15.02
N ARG A 52 4.92 -10.41 -14.34
CA ARG A 52 5.09 -10.27 -12.88
C ARG A 52 5.18 -8.81 -12.44
N ALA A 53 6.00 -8.00 -13.13
CA ALA A 53 6.15 -6.58 -12.80
C ALA A 53 4.84 -5.79 -12.95
N SER A 54 4.07 -6.08 -14.00
CA SER A 54 2.82 -5.39 -14.28
C SER A 54 1.71 -5.81 -13.29
N VAL A 55 1.65 -7.09 -12.94
CA VAL A 55 0.77 -7.62 -11.88
C VAL A 55 1.12 -7.02 -10.52
N SER A 56 2.39 -6.95 -10.13
CA SER A 56 2.81 -6.33 -8.87
C SER A 56 2.30 -4.89 -8.74
N ARG A 57 2.48 -4.07 -9.79
CA ARG A 57 1.96 -2.69 -9.82
C ARG A 57 0.43 -2.63 -9.75
N ALA A 58 -0.26 -3.57 -10.39
CA ALA A 58 -1.71 -3.66 -10.32
C ALA A 58 -2.20 -3.91 -8.88
N LEU A 59 -1.54 -4.84 -8.18
CA LEU A 59 -1.84 -5.19 -6.79
C LEU A 59 -1.52 -4.02 -5.85
N GLU A 60 -0.45 -3.25 -6.10
CA GLU A 60 -0.12 -2.02 -5.35
C GLU A 60 -1.20 -0.94 -5.42
N GLY A 61 -2.04 -0.97 -6.45
CA GLY A 61 -3.16 -0.07 -6.65
C GLY A 61 -4.48 -0.55 -6.07
N LEU A 62 -4.53 -1.68 -5.36
CA LEU A 62 -5.72 -2.17 -4.66
C LEU A 62 -5.84 -1.52 -3.28
N ASP A 63 -7.07 -1.40 -2.79
CA ASP A 63 -7.32 -1.21 -1.36
C ASP A 63 -7.16 -2.53 -0.59
N GLN A 64 -7.19 -2.44 0.74
CA GLN A 64 -6.98 -3.57 1.64
C GLN A 64 -7.99 -4.68 1.41
N PHE A 65 -9.28 -4.36 1.23
CA PHE A 65 -10.28 -5.41 1.07
C PHE A 65 -10.17 -6.11 -0.30
N ALA A 66 -9.96 -5.35 -1.38
CA ALA A 66 -9.73 -5.93 -2.69
C ALA A 66 -8.46 -6.78 -2.74
N LEU A 67 -7.41 -6.38 -2.02
CA LEU A 67 -6.21 -7.19 -1.83
C LEU A 67 -6.50 -8.47 -1.04
N GLN A 68 -7.27 -8.38 0.06
CA GLN A 68 -7.68 -9.54 0.85
C GLN A 68 -8.52 -10.52 0.03
N ALA A 69 -9.42 -10.01 -0.82
CA ALA A 69 -10.19 -10.82 -1.75
C ALA A 69 -9.30 -11.52 -2.80
N ALA A 70 -8.31 -10.81 -3.37
CA ALA A 70 -7.35 -11.41 -4.29
C ALA A 70 -6.50 -12.50 -3.62
N GLN A 71 -6.09 -12.28 -2.37
CA GLN A 71 -5.33 -13.25 -1.57
C GLN A 71 -6.18 -14.49 -1.24
N ALA A 72 -7.46 -14.31 -0.91
CA ALA A 72 -8.39 -15.43 -0.72
C ALA A 72 -8.65 -16.20 -2.01
N LEU A 73 -8.83 -15.51 -3.14
CA LEU A 73 -8.92 -16.12 -4.47
C LEU A 73 -7.68 -16.95 -4.83
N ALA A 74 -6.48 -16.46 -4.46
CA ALA A 74 -5.23 -17.16 -4.74
C ALA A 74 -5.12 -18.52 -4.02
N VAL A 75 -5.81 -18.68 -2.89
CA VAL A 75 -5.85 -19.92 -2.11
C VAL A 75 -7.12 -20.76 -2.33
N ALA A 76 -8.14 -20.19 -2.97
CA ALA A 76 -9.39 -20.85 -3.33
C ALA A 76 -9.24 -21.77 -4.56
N PRO A 77 -10.23 -22.67 -4.82
CA PRO A 77 -10.30 -23.45 -6.06
C PRO A 77 -10.20 -22.58 -7.33
N ASP A 78 -9.75 -23.16 -8.44
CA ASP A 78 -9.68 -22.47 -9.74
C ASP A 78 -10.42 -23.28 -10.81
N PRO A 79 -11.54 -22.77 -11.39
CA PRO A 79 -12.17 -21.48 -11.09
C PRO A 79 -12.87 -21.46 -9.71
N CYS A 80 -13.10 -20.25 -9.17
CA CYS A 80 -13.76 -20.05 -7.87
C CYS A 80 -15.17 -19.46 -8.06
N PRO A 81 -16.23 -20.11 -7.57
CA PRO A 81 -17.54 -19.47 -7.44
C PRO A 81 -17.51 -18.34 -6.39
N VAL A 82 -18.28 -17.28 -6.61
CA VAL A 82 -18.32 -16.11 -5.71
C VAL A 82 -18.79 -16.49 -4.31
N GLU A 83 -19.65 -17.49 -4.16
CA GLU A 83 -20.16 -18.00 -2.89
C GLU A 83 -19.05 -18.65 -2.07
N VAL A 84 -18.14 -19.37 -2.75
CA VAL A 84 -16.96 -19.98 -2.11
C VAL A 84 -16.02 -18.89 -1.63
N LEU A 85 -15.81 -17.84 -2.44
CA LEU A 85 -14.99 -16.69 -2.02
C LEU A 85 -15.62 -15.93 -0.84
N ALA A 86 -16.94 -15.73 -0.85
CA ALA A 86 -17.65 -15.09 0.25
C ALA A 86 -17.54 -15.88 1.55
N ALA A 87 -17.60 -17.22 1.49
CA ALA A 87 -17.39 -18.08 2.64
C ALA A 87 -15.97 -17.97 3.24
N LEU A 88 -14.96 -17.69 2.41
CA LEU A 88 -13.58 -17.44 2.86
C LEU A 88 -13.39 -16.07 3.55
N LEU A 89 -14.34 -15.15 3.36
CA LEU A 89 -14.29 -13.75 3.77
C LEU A 89 -15.54 -13.38 4.61
N PRO A 90 -15.82 -14.07 5.73
CA PRO A 90 -17.03 -13.82 6.51
C PRO A 90 -17.08 -12.37 7.00
N GLY A 91 -18.23 -11.73 6.83
CA GLY A 91 -18.45 -10.30 7.12
C GLY A 91 -18.06 -9.34 5.99
N GLY A 92 -17.52 -9.83 4.86
CA GLY A 92 -17.15 -9.02 3.70
C GLY A 92 -18.12 -9.07 2.51
N ALA A 93 -19.20 -9.84 2.60
CA ALA A 93 -20.07 -10.17 1.45
C ALA A 93 -20.63 -8.92 0.75
N GLU A 94 -21.06 -7.91 1.51
CA GLU A 94 -21.62 -6.66 0.96
C GLU A 94 -20.61 -5.85 0.15
N ARG A 95 -19.32 -5.95 0.50
CA ARG A 95 -18.24 -5.19 -0.15
C ARG A 95 -17.57 -5.97 -1.28
N LEU A 96 -17.88 -7.26 -1.41
CA LEU A 96 -17.26 -8.15 -2.38
C LEU A 96 -17.51 -7.72 -3.83
N PRO A 97 -18.71 -7.24 -4.23
CA PRO A 97 -18.93 -6.72 -5.58
C PRO A 97 -17.98 -5.58 -5.95
N GLU A 98 -17.71 -4.64 -5.04
CA GLU A 98 -16.73 -3.56 -5.28
C GLU A 98 -15.31 -4.11 -5.46
N ALA A 99 -14.90 -5.03 -4.60
CA ALA A 99 -13.58 -5.67 -4.67
C ALA A 99 -13.39 -6.41 -6.01
N LEU A 100 -14.36 -7.23 -6.42
CA LEU A 100 -14.31 -7.95 -7.70
C LEU A 100 -14.30 -6.99 -8.90
N ARG A 101 -15.05 -5.89 -8.83
CA ARG A 101 -15.02 -4.83 -9.85
C ARG A 101 -13.64 -4.20 -9.95
N ALA A 102 -13.00 -3.87 -8.81
CA ALA A 102 -11.65 -3.30 -8.78
C ALA A 102 -10.58 -4.23 -9.36
N LEU A 103 -10.69 -5.54 -9.10
CA LEU A 103 -9.83 -6.58 -9.66
C LEU A 103 -10.03 -6.76 -11.17
N ARG A 104 -11.29 -6.77 -11.63
CA ARG A 104 -11.65 -6.84 -13.06
C ARG A 104 -11.20 -5.59 -13.82
N ALA A 105 -11.37 -4.39 -13.27
CA ALA A 105 -10.91 -3.13 -13.87
C ALA A 105 -9.39 -3.07 -14.09
N ARG A 106 -8.62 -3.84 -13.30
CA ARG A 106 -7.17 -3.96 -13.41
C ARG A 106 -6.71 -5.15 -14.26
N ALA A 107 -7.64 -5.91 -14.86
CA ALA A 107 -7.36 -7.13 -15.61
C ALA A 107 -6.53 -8.18 -14.82
N VAL A 108 -6.66 -8.20 -13.48
CA VAL A 108 -6.06 -9.25 -12.63
C VAL A 108 -7.04 -10.39 -12.33
N LEU A 109 -8.33 -10.16 -12.60
CA LEU A 109 -9.43 -11.11 -12.45
C LEU A 109 -10.29 -11.10 -13.72
N TRP A 110 -10.73 -12.28 -14.15
CA TRP A 110 -11.65 -12.45 -15.28
C TRP A 110 -12.65 -13.60 -15.01
N GLY A 111 -13.64 -13.75 -15.89
CA GLY A 111 -14.72 -14.72 -15.72
C GLY A 111 -15.94 -14.18 -14.97
N GLY A 112 -17.07 -14.89 -15.13
CA GLY A 112 -18.33 -14.63 -14.43
C GLY A 112 -18.29 -15.01 -12.96
N ASP A 113 -19.36 -14.71 -12.23
CA ASP A 113 -19.43 -14.90 -10.78
C ASP A 113 -19.46 -16.39 -10.37
N ASP A 114 -19.86 -17.29 -11.27
CA ASP A 114 -19.79 -18.75 -11.13
C ASP A 114 -18.35 -19.30 -11.31
N ARG A 115 -17.46 -18.50 -11.90
CA ARG A 115 -16.13 -18.95 -12.35
C ARG A 115 -15.08 -17.85 -12.33
N LEU A 116 -14.87 -17.25 -11.17
CA LEU A 116 -13.82 -16.27 -10.95
C LEU A 116 -12.45 -16.89 -11.22
N ARG A 117 -11.66 -16.23 -12.08
CA ARG A 117 -10.30 -16.67 -12.45
C ARG A 117 -9.31 -15.55 -12.21
N LEU A 118 -8.52 -15.72 -11.16
CA LEU A 118 -7.36 -14.87 -10.93
C LEU A 118 -6.33 -15.15 -12.03
N VAL A 119 -5.69 -14.11 -12.57
CA VAL A 119 -4.61 -14.30 -13.54
C VAL A 119 -3.50 -15.13 -12.91
N ARG A 120 -2.97 -16.13 -13.63
CA ARG A 120 -1.98 -17.09 -13.14
C ARG A 120 -0.84 -16.43 -12.38
N THR A 121 -0.23 -15.40 -12.96
CA THR A 121 0.87 -14.67 -12.33
C THR A 121 0.45 -13.96 -11.04
N ALA A 122 -0.79 -13.45 -10.95
CA ALA A 122 -1.30 -12.88 -9.70
C ALA A 122 -1.51 -13.97 -8.64
N ARG A 123 -1.99 -15.16 -9.03
CA ARG A 123 -2.02 -16.33 -8.15
C ARG A 123 -0.61 -16.69 -7.67
N GLU A 124 0.38 -16.76 -8.55
CA GLU A 124 1.78 -17.08 -8.18
C GLU A 124 2.44 -16.02 -7.29
N VAL A 125 2.06 -14.75 -7.40
CA VAL A 125 2.56 -13.66 -6.55
C VAL A 125 1.92 -13.68 -5.16
N LEU A 126 0.65 -14.07 -5.06
CA LEU A 126 -0.15 -14.00 -3.83
C LEU A 126 -0.23 -15.33 -3.07
N ALA A 127 -0.14 -16.47 -3.78
CA ALA A 127 -0.23 -17.79 -3.18
C ALA A 127 1.01 -18.08 -2.33
N PRO A 128 0.85 -18.87 -1.25
CA PRO A 128 1.96 -19.29 -0.42
C PRO A 128 3.00 -20.09 -1.21
N GLY A 129 4.27 -19.80 -0.97
CA GLY A 129 5.38 -20.60 -1.46
C GLY A 129 6.36 -20.98 -0.34
N PRO A 130 7.22 -21.99 -0.54
CA PRO A 130 8.20 -22.41 0.47
C PRO A 130 9.16 -21.29 0.90
N SER A 131 9.43 -20.34 0.00
CA SER A 131 10.32 -19.20 0.21
C SER A 131 9.59 -17.90 0.54
N GLN A 132 8.26 -17.87 0.46
CA GLN A 132 7.46 -16.66 0.68
C GLN A 132 6.19 -17.02 1.49
N PRO A 133 6.14 -16.67 2.79
CA PRO A 133 4.93 -16.86 3.58
C PRO A 133 3.78 -16.06 2.95
N SER A 134 2.61 -16.67 2.80
CA SER A 134 1.44 -15.97 2.27
C SER A 134 0.97 -14.89 3.25
N ALA A 135 0.40 -13.82 2.73
CA ALA A 135 -0.22 -12.78 3.55
C ALA A 135 -1.42 -13.31 4.38
N THR A 136 -2.03 -14.43 3.98
CA THR A 136 -3.07 -15.14 4.74
C THR A 136 -2.49 -16.04 5.83
N GLY A 137 -1.17 -16.30 5.83
CA GLY A 137 -0.52 -17.30 6.69
C GLY A 137 -0.92 -18.75 6.37
N LEU A 138 -1.66 -18.99 5.28
CA LEU A 138 -2.03 -20.35 4.85
C LEU A 138 -0.84 -21.02 4.17
N GLY A 139 -0.74 -22.34 4.34
CA GLY A 139 0.23 -23.19 3.66
C GLY A 139 -0.15 -23.60 2.23
N PRO A 140 0.68 -24.43 1.60
CA PRO A 140 0.31 -25.18 0.40
C PRO A 140 -0.96 -26.02 0.64
N SER A 141 -1.68 -26.32 -0.44
CA SER A 141 -2.74 -27.34 -0.42
C SER A 141 -2.17 -28.70 -0.03
N LEU A 142 -3.03 -29.59 0.46
CA LEU A 142 -2.69 -30.99 0.74
C LEU A 142 -1.98 -31.64 -0.46
N SER A 143 -2.49 -31.43 -1.67
CA SER A 143 -1.89 -32.01 -2.89
C SER A 143 -0.48 -31.47 -3.19
N GLU A 144 -0.25 -30.18 -2.99
CA GLU A 144 1.07 -29.57 -3.16
C GLU A 144 2.05 -30.05 -2.08
N ALA A 145 1.58 -30.15 -0.83
CA ALA A 145 2.40 -30.59 0.31
C ALA A 145 2.73 -32.09 0.29
N ALA A 146 1.86 -32.90 -0.33
CA ALA A 146 2.08 -34.34 -0.51
C ALA A 146 2.84 -34.67 -1.81
N ALA A 147 3.27 -33.67 -2.59
CA ALA A 147 4.01 -33.88 -3.82
C ALA A 147 5.30 -34.68 -3.54
N GLY A 148 5.49 -35.77 -4.28
CA GLY A 148 6.64 -36.68 -4.12
C GLY A 148 6.49 -37.71 -2.99
N MET A 149 5.36 -37.76 -2.29
CA MET A 149 5.07 -38.82 -1.32
C MET A 149 4.89 -40.18 -2.02
N SER A 150 5.37 -41.26 -1.39
CA SER A 150 5.20 -42.60 -1.95
C SER A 150 3.73 -43.06 -1.87
N PRO A 151 3.25 -43.85 -2.85
CA PRO A 151 1.90 -44.43 -2.80
C PRO A 151 1.63 -45.22 -1.52
N ALA A 152 2.62 -46.00 -1.05
CA ALA A 152 2.50 -46.78 0.18
C ALA A 152 2.24 -45.88 1.40
N ARG A 153 2.97 -44.76 1.52
CA ARG A 153 2.77 -43.82 2.63
C ARG A 153 1.39 -43.17 2.60
N LEU A 154 0.85 -42.87 1.41
CA LEU A 154 -0.52 -42.37 1.29
C LEU A 154 -1.55 -43.39 1.76
N GLN A 155 -1.36 -44.68 1.46
CA GLN A 155 -2.27 -45.73 1.95
C GLN A 155 -2.18 -45.93 3.47
N GLU A 156 -0.99 -45.81 4.06
CA GLU A 156 -0.83 -45.78 5.53
C GLU A 156 -1.64 -44.62 6.14
N ILE A 157 -1.51 -43.42 5.57
CA ILE A 157 -2.23 -42.23 6.03
C ILE A 157 -3.75 -42.42 5.92
N LEU A 158 -4.24 -43.01 4.82
CA LEU A 158 -5.67 -43.32 4.68
C LEU A 158 -6.14 -44.23 5.82
N ALA A 159 -5.40 -45.31 6.10
CA ALA A 159 -5.73 -46.23 7.17
C ALA A 159 -5.73 -45.54 8.55
N ASP A 160 -4.71 -44.75 8.85
CA ASP A 160 -4.59 -43.99 10.11
C ASP A 160 -5.67 -42.90 10.27
N ALA A 161 -6.17 -42.37 9.16
CA ALA A 161 -7.30 -41.43 9.10
C ALA A 161 -8.68 -42.11 9.06
N GLY A 162 -8.75 -43.45 9.09
CA GLY A 162 -10.01 -44.19 9.05
C GLY A 162 -10.70 -44.19 7.68
N LEU A 163 -9.96 -43.96 6.60
CA LEU A 163 -10.45 -43.97 5.22
C LEU A 163 -10.15 -45.31 4.53
N PRO A 164 -11.01 -45.76 3.59
CA PRO A 164 -10.76 -46.97 2.83
C PRO A 164 -9.53 -46.81 1.91
N ALA A 165 -8.85 -47.92 1.65
CA ALA A 165 -7.78 -47.97 0.68
C ALA A 165 -8.29 -47.63 -0.73
N THR A 166 -7.42 -47.03 -1.54
CA THR A 166 -7.74 -46.57 -2.90
C THR A 166 -6.79 -47.19 -3.92
N ALA A 167 -7.20 -47.20 -5.19
CA ALA A 167 -6.44 -47.85 -6.27
C ALA A 167 -5.17 -47.07 -6.66
N ASP A 168 -5.15 -45.75 -6.47
CA ASP A 168 -4.08 -44.89 -6.95
C ASP A 168 -3.85 -43.65 -6.04
N PRO A 169 -2.68 -42.99 -6.10
CA PRO A 169 -2.35 -41.83 -5.28
C PRO A 169 -3.26 -40.60 -5.48
N VAL A 170 -3.82 -40.41 -6.68
CA VAL A 170 -4.68 -39.26 -6.98
C VAL A 170 -6.01 -39.44 -6.25
N SER A 171 -6.58 -40.65 -6.32
CA SER A 171 -7.77 -41.02 -5.56
C SER A 171 -7.54 -40.95 -4.05
N ALA A 172 -6.37 -41.37 -3.57
CA ALA A 172 -6.00 -41.25 -2.15
C ALA A 172 -6.02 -39.79 -1.66
N LEU A 173 -5.37 -38.89 -2.42
CA LEU A 173 -5.34 -37.46 -2.09
C LEU A 173 -6.72 -36.82 -2.22
N ALA A 174 -7.55 -37.26 -3.16
CA ALA A 174 -8.94 -36.81 -3.28
C ALA A 174 -9.76 -37.18 -2.04
N ALA A 175 -9.65 -38.43 -1.55
CA ALA A 175 -10.34 -38.88 -0.34
C ALA A 175 -9.90 -38.12 0.91
N LEU A 176 -8.59 -37.86 1.07
CA LEU A 176 -8.08 -37.03 2.17
C LEU A 176 -8.56 -35.58 2.09
N ARG A 177 -8.60 -35.01 0.87
CA ARG A 177 -9.13 -33.65 0.66
C ARG A 177 -10.62 -33.58 0.97
N GLU A 178 -11.40 -34.59 0.60
CA GLU A 178 -12.82 -34.70 0.97
C GLU A 178 -12.99 -34.75 2.48
N LEU A 179 -12.19 -35.57 3.18
CA LEU A 179 -12.17 -35.60 4.64
C LEU A 179 -11.86 -34.22 5.24
N PHE A 180 -10.86 -33.50 4.72
CA PHE A 180 -10.46 -32.21 5.28
C PHE A 180 -11.38 -31.04 4.92
N THR A 181 -12.22 -31.19 3.89
CA THR A 181 -13.22 -30.19 3.50
C THR A 181 -14.58 -30.45 4.14
N ASP A 182 -14.84 -31.67 4.61
CA ASP A 182 -16.00 -31.99 5.44
C ASP A 182 -15.79 -31.53 6.89
N ARG A 183 -16.57 -30.52 7.30
CA ARG A 183 -16.49 -29.94 8.64
C ARG A 183 -16.82 -30.94 9.75
N SER A 184 -17.76 -31.84 9.54
CA SER A 184 -18.15 -32.80 10.59
C SER A 184 -17.05 -33.84 10.78
N ARG A 185 -16.62 -34.47 9.69
CA ARG A 185 -15.67 -35.58 9.72
C ARG A 185 -14.27 -35.14 10.18
N LEU A 186 -13.83 -33.94 9.78
CA LEU A 186 -12.55 -33.41 10.29
C LEU A 186 -12.63 -33.02 11.76
N ALA A 187 -13.77 -32.50 12.24
CA ALA A 187 -13.96 -32.24 13.67
C ALA A 187 -13.87 -33.54 14.48
N ASP A 188 -14.57 -34.60 14.05
CA ASP A 188 -14.54 -35.92 14.70
C ASP A 188 -13.10 -36.51 14.75
N LEU A 189 -12.29 -36.27 13.71
CA LEU A 189 -10.89 -36.67 13.68
C LEU A 189 -10.04 -35.84 14.65
N LEU A 190 -10.26 -34.54 14.72
CA LEU A 190 -9.53 -33.62 15.61
C LEU A 190 -9.88 -33.82 17.09
N GLU A 191 -11.09 -34.27 17.42
CA GLU A 191 -11.49 -34.62 18.78
C GLU A 191 -10.66 -35.79 19.36
N GLN A 192 -10.13 -36.66 18.48
CA GLN A 192 -9.24 -37.76 18.87
C GLN A 192 -7.79 -37.31 19.08
N ALA A 193 -7.46 -36.04 18.80
CA ALA A 193 -6.10 -35.53 18.89
C ALA A 193 -5.62 -35.42 20.35
N PRO A 194 -4.40 -35.88 20.67
CA PRO A 194 -3.79 -35.58 21.96
C PRO A 194 -3.69 -34.07 22.19
N ALA A 195 -3.90 -33.60 23.43
CA ALA A 195 -3.87 -32.17 23.75
C ALA A 195 -2.59 -31.44 23.27
N ALA A 196 -1.43 -32.13 23.34
CA ALA A 196 -0.17 -31.59 22.83
C ALA A 196 -0.12 -31.43 21.30
N ALA A 197 -0.86 -32.26 20.55
CA ALA A 197 -0.99 -32.15 19.09
C ALA A 197 -1.87 -30.96 18.72
N THR A 198 -3.01 -30.79 19.40
CA THR A 198 -3.89 -29.62 19.24
C THR A 198 -3.14 -28.31 19.51
N ALA A 199 -2.40 -28.25 20.62
CA ALA A 199 -1.59 -27.08 20.96
C ALA A 199 -0.47 -26.76 19.95
N MET A 200 0.00 -27.76 19.18
CA MET A 200 0.95 -27.53 18.07
C MET A 200 0.25 -26.95 16.85
N LEU A 201 -0.92 -27.48 16.49
CA LEU A 201 -1.72 -26.96 15.38
C LEU A 201 -2.08 -25.49 15.63
N GLU A 202 -2.57 -25.14 16.82
CA GLU A 202 -2.93 -23.76 17.20
C GLU A 202 -1.82 -22.73 16.95
N LYS A 203 -0.55 -23.11 17.17
CA LYS A 203 0.61 -22.24 16.91
C LYS A 203 0.83 -21.96 15.42
N LEU A 204 0.48 -22.93 14.56
CA LEU A 204 0.64 -22.84 13.11
C LEU A 204 -0.60 -22.26 12.42
N VAL A 205 -1.78 -22.25 13.09
CA VAL A 205 -3.04 -21.82 12.47
C VAL A 205 -2.91 -20.43 11.87
N TRP A 206 -2.42 -19.43 12.59
CA TRP A 206 -2.27 -18.05 12.09
C TRP A 206 -0.81 -17.60 11.94
N GLY A 207 0.13 -18.43 12.36
CA GLY A 207 1.57 -18.19 12.22
C GLY A 207 2.08 -18.57 10.83
N PRO A 208 3.40 -18.65 10.64
CA PRO A 208 3.92 -19.33 9.47
C PRO A 208 3.37 -20.77 9.46
N PRO A 209 2.90 -21.29 8.32
CA PRO A 209 2.34 -22.64 8.24
C PRO A 209 3.41 -23.73 8.39
N TYR A 210 4.68 -23.34 8.60
CA TYR A 210 5.82 -24.22 8.74
C TYR A 210 6.29 -24.26 10.19
N GLY A 211 6.65 -25.46 10.66
CA GLY A 211 7.24 -25.67 11.98
C GLY A 211 8.52 -26.49 11.89
N GLU A 212 9.42 -26.29 12.84
CA GLU A 212 10.61 -27.13 13.01
C GLU A 212 10.28 -28.36 13.87
N VAL A 213 10.80 -29.51 13.46
CA VAL A 213 10.66 -30.79 14.18
C VAL A 213 11.97 -31.56 14.18
N SER A 214 12.17 -32.40 15.19
CA SER A 214 13.26 -33.38 15.20
C SER A 214 13.14 -34.38 14.04
N THR A 215 14.26 -34.97 13.65
CA THR A 215 14.29 -36.04 12.64
C THR A 215 13.44 -37.23 13.08
N THR A 216 13.47 -37.56 14.37
CA THR A 216 12.58 -38.51 15.05
C THR A 216 11.43 -37.75 15.74
N PRO A 217 10.22 -37.70 15.17
CA PRO A 217 9.12 -36.92 15.72
C PRO A 217 8.68 -37.48 17.08
N SER A 218 8.31 -36.58 18.00
CA SER A 218 7.62 -36.94 19.23
C SER A 218 6.24 -37.55 18.93
N ALA A 219 5.65 -38.24 19.90
CA ALA A 219 4.35 -38.90 19.72
C ALA A 219 3.24 -37.94 19.22
N PRO A 220 3.09 -36.70 19.74
CA PRO A 220 2.09 -35.77 19.23
C PRO A 220 2.31 -35.36 17.77
N VAL A 221 3.56 -35.09 17.36
CA VAL A 221 3.89 -34.75 15.97
C VAL A 221 3.66 -35.94 15.05
N ARG A 222 4.02 -37.14 15.50
CA ARG A 222 3.80 -38.37 14.73
C ARG A 222 2.32 -38.61 14.48
N TRP A 223 1.46 -38.44 15.50
CA TRP A 223 0.01 -38.56 15.35
C TRP A 223 -0.54 -37.63 14.26
N LEU A 224 -0.06 -36.39 14.19
CA LEU A 224 -0.43 -35.42 13.15
C LEU A 224 0.08 -35.82 11.75
N LEU A 225 1.30 -36.33 11.66
CA LEU A 225 1.92 -36.78 10.41
C LEU A 225 1.27 -38.05 9.84
N ASP A 226 0.83 -38.94 10.71
CA ASP A 226 0.17 -40.20 10.34
C ASP A 226 -1.24 -39.95 9.78
N ARG A 227 -1.88 -38.84 10.15
CA ARG A 227 -3.21 -38.44 9.66
C ARG A 227 -3.19 -37.33 8.60
N ALA A 228 -2.01 -36.99 8.08
CA ALA A 228 -1.77 -35.85 7.18
C ALA A 228 -2.32 -34.50 7.68
N LEU A 229 -2.54 -34.34 8.98
CA LEU A 229 -2.87 -33.05 9.61
C LEU A 229 -1.65 -32.12 9.65
N LEU A 230 -0.45 -32.72 9.61
CA LEU A 230 0.80 -32.08 9.21
C LEU A 230 1.47 -32.94 8.13
N LEU A 231 2.28 -32.30 7.29
CA LEU A 231 3.10 -32.99 6.28
C LEU A 231 4.56 -32.59 6.42
N ARG A 232 5.49 -33.50 6.08
CA ARG A 232 6.90 -33.16 6.04
C ARG A 232 7.20 -32.35 4.79
N SER A 233 7.76 -31.15 4.96
CA SER A 233 8.26 -30.33 3.85
C SER A 233 9.79 -30.43 3.70
N GLY A 234 10.48 -31.05 4.65
CA GLY A 234 11.92 -31.27 4.65
C GLY A 234 12.36 -32.17 5.82
N PRO A 235 13.67 -32.42 6.01
CA PRO A 235 14.17 -33.35 7.03
C PRO A 235 13.79 -32.97 8.46
N ARG A 236 13.70 -31.67 8.74
CA ARG A 236 13.39 -31.08 10.06
C ARG A 236 12.25 -30.08 10.01
N THR A 237 11.46 -30.09 8.93
CA THR A 237 10.39 -29.12 8.74
C THR A 237 9.09 -29.81 8.39
N VAL A 238 8.02 -29.35 9.03
CA VAL A 238 6.65 -29.74 8.75
C VAL A 238 5.88 -28.54 8.24
N VAL A 239 4.77 -28.81 7.54
CA VAL A 239 3.85 -27.81 7.03
C VAL A 239 2.42 -28.21 7.37
N LEU A 240 1.62 -27.22 7.75
CA LEU A 240 0.18 -27.33 7.95
C LEU A 240 -0.54 -27.20 6.60
N PRO A 241 -1.22 -28.25 6.11
CA PRO A 241 -1.98 -28.17 4.86
C PRO A 241 -3.09 -27.13 4.94
N ARG A 242 -3.33 -26.44 3.83
CA ARG A 242 -4.29 -25.35 3.72
C ARG A 242 -5.71 -25.74 4.16
N GLU A 243 -6.18 -26.92 3.78
CA GLU A 243 -7.52 -27.41 4.07
C GLU A 243 -7.72 -27.57 5.58
N VAL A 244 -6.74 -28.16 6.26
CA VAL A 244 -6.72 -28.30 7.73
C VAL A 244 -6.66 -26.93 8.40
N ALA A 245 -5.80 -26.03 7.91
CA ALA A 245 -5.72 -24.66 8.43
C ALA A 245 -7.05 -23.91 8.26
N LEU A 246 -7.71 -24.01 7.11
CA LEU A 246 -9.00 -23.36 6.85
C LEU A 246 -10.09 -23.92 7.77
N HIS A 247 -10.12 -25.23 8.00
CA HIS A 247 -11.04 -25.84 8.97
C HIS A 247 -10.83 -25.26 10.38
N LEU A 248 -9.59 -25.23 10.87
CA LEU A 248 -9.23 -24.67 12.18
C LEU A 248 -9.48 -23.16 12.29
N ARG A 249 -9.70 -22.48 11.15
CA ARG A 249 -10.04 -21.05 11.06
C ARG A 249 -11.53 -20.82 10.80
N ASP A 250 -12.37 -21.85 10.89
CA ASP A 250 -13.81 -21.79 10.56
C ASP A 250 -14.11 -21.38 9.11
N GLY A 251 -13.18 -21.67 8.20
CA GLY A 251 -13.21 -21.28 6.79
C GLY A 251 -12.59 -19.91 6.50
N ARG A 252 -12.06 -19.17 7.48
CA ARG A 252 -11.50 -17.83 7.27
C ARG A 252 -10.14 -17.87 6.58
N ALA A 253 -10.01 -17.14 5.46
CA ALA A 253 -8.72 -16.92 4.81
C ALA A 253 -7.81 -15.96 5.62
N HIS A 254 -8.40 -14.92 6.22
CA HIS A 254 -7.69 -13.85 6.93
C HIS A 254 -8.03 -13.84 8.43
N ARG A 255 -7.02 -13.51 9.26
CA ARG A 255 -7.22 -13.40 10.72
C ARG A 255 -8.12 -12.22 11.07
N ARG A 256 -7.86 -11.10 10.40
CA ARG A 256 -8.63 -9.87 10.49
C ARG A 256 -9.00 -9.45 9.08
N LEU A 257 -10.31 -9.43 8.80
CA LEU A 257 -10.84 -8.87 7.57
C LEU A 257 -11.06 -7.37 7.76
N GLU A 258 -10.75 -6.56 6.75
CA GLU A 258 -10.93 -5.11 6.78
C GLU A 258 -11.81 -4.67 5.60
N PRO A 259 -13.10 -5.03 5.57
CA PRO A 259 -13.97 -4.86 4.40
C PRO A 259 -14.35 -3.40 4.11
N THR A 260 -14.37 -2.57 5.14
CA THR A 260 -14.74 -1.17 5.06
C THR A 260 -13.53 -0.29 5.29
N PRO A 261 -13.45 0.86 4.60
CA PRO A 261 -12.42 1.85 4.91
C PRO A 261 -12.59 2.34 6.35
N PRO A 262 -11.51 2.51 7.12
CA PRO A 262 -11.55 3.19 8.40
C PRO A 262 -12.15 4.58 8.25
N GLU A 263 -13.02 4.95 9.18
CA GLU A 263 -13.55 6.31 9.27
C GLU A 263 -12.44 7.26 9.74
N VAL A 264 -12.52 8.52 9.30
CA VAL A 264 -11.65 9.59 9.79
C VAL A 264 -12.53 10.49 10.68
N PRO A 265 -12.56 10.27 12.00
CA PRO A 265 -13.42 11.03 12.89
C PRO A 265 -12.94 12.48 13.00
N VAL A 266 -13.91 13.38 13.16
CA VAL A 266 -13.63 14.78 13.52
C VAL A 266 -13.24 14.82 14.99
N ARG A 267 -12.02 15.29 15.27
CA ARG A 267 -11.50 15.41 16.64
C ARG A 267 -11.85 16.76 17.26
N ARG A 268 -11.86 17.81 16.45
CA ARG A 268 -12.20 19.18 16.86
C ARG A 268 -12.87 19.93 15.72
N GLU A 269 -13.75 20.85 16.05
CA GLU A 269 -14.39 21.76 15.11
C GLU A 269 -14.10 23.21 15.50
N PHE A 270 -13.90 24.05 14.49
CA PHE A 270 -13.63 25.47 14.64
C PHE A 270 -14.51 26.27 13.66
N PRO A 271 -14.88 27.52 13.98
CA PRO A 271 -15.47 28.41 12.99
C PRO A 271 -14.54 28.57 11.79
N THR A 272 -15.08 28.47 10.57
CA THR A 272 -14.28 28.52 9.33
C THR A 272 -13.41 29.78 9.25
N ALA A 273 -13.95 30.94 9.63
CA ALA A 273 -13.18 32.19 9.69
C ALA A 273 -11.97 32.12 10.64
N SER A 274 -12.05 31.37 11.74
CA SER A 274 -10.92 31.18 12.65
C SER A 274 -9.85 30.25 12.09
N VAL A 275 -10.23 29.29 11.26
CA VAL A 275 -9.29 28.41 10.55
C VAL A 275 -8.58 29.20 9.47
N ASP A 276 -9.35 29.94 8.67
CA ASP A 276 -8.81 30.77 7.57
C ASP A 276 -7.87 31.85 8.08
N ALA A 277 -8.20 32.54 9.19
CA ALA A 277 -7.31 33.52 9.80
C ALA A 277 -6.01 32.90 10.34
N ALA A 278 -6.09 31.71 10.96
CA ALA A 278 -4.89 31.01 11.44
C ALA A 278 -4.00 30.54 10.26
N ALA A 279 -4.63 30.02 9.21
CA ALA A 279 -3.95 29.56 8.00
C ALA A 279 -3.29 30.73 7.23
N ALA A 280 -3.98 31.86 7.09
CA ALA A 280 -3.42 33.07 6.49
C ALA A 280 -2.21 33.61 7.29
N GLY A 281 -2.29 33.58 8.62
CA GLY A 281 -1.14 33.90 9.49
C GLY A 281 0.07 32.98 9.27
N GLN A 282 -0.16 31.68 9.10
CA GLN A 282 0.91 30.72 8.75
C GLN A 282 1.45 30.93 7.33
N ALA A 283 0.59 31.29 6.37
CA ALA A 283 1.03 31.63 5.03
C ALA A 283 2.01 32.83 5.07
N LEU A 284 1.72 33.89 5.82
CA LEU A 284 2.66 35.00 6.01
C LEU A 284 3.96 34.57 6.71
N ALA A 285 3.84 33.79 7.78
CA ALA A 285 5.01 33.27 8.51
C ALA A 285 5.91 32.42 7.61
N SER A 286 5.34 31.66 6.66
CA SER A 286 6.10 30.89 5.68
C SER A 286 6.94 31.77 4.77
N LEU A 287 6.41 32.92 4.33
CA LEU A 287 7.13 33.88 3.50
C LEU A 287 8.28 34.49 4.30
N THR A 288 8.04 34.89 5.55
CA THR A 288 9.08 35.39 6.44
C THR A 288 10.18 34.35 6.68
N ALA A 289 9.84 33.09 6.93
CA ALA A 289 10.83 32.03 7.16
C ALA A 289 11.75 31.82 5.95
N VAL A 290 11.18 31.81 4.74
CA VAL A 290 11.96 31.67 3.49
C VAL A 290 12.82 32.91 3.24
N GLU A 291 12.29 34.12 3.47
CA GLU A 291 13.08 35.35 3.34
C GLU A 291 14.25 35.41 4.32
N GLU A 292 14.04 35.09 5.60
CA GLU A 292 15.11 35.10 6.60
C GLU A 292 16.17 34.03 6.30
N LEU A 293 15.76 32.85 5.81
CA LEU A 293 16.68 31.84 5.31
C LEU A 293 17.57 32.38 4.18
N LEU A 294 16.98 33.02 3.17
CA LEU A 294 17.70 33.52 2.01
C LEU A 294 18.56 34.74 2.36
N LYS A 295 18.12 35.60 3.28
CA LYS A 295 18.94 36.68 3.85
C LYS A 295 20.15 36.12 4.60
N GLU A 296 19.99 35.10 5.41
CA GLU A 296 21.10 34.47 6.13
C GLU A 296 22.10 33.85 5.14
N TRP A 297 21.63 33.09 4.15
CA TRP A 297 22.50 32.45 3.17
C TRP A 297 23.13 33.42 2.17
N SER A 298 22.55 34.61 1.96
CA SER A 298 23.20 35.71 1.23
C SER A 298 24.43 36.26 1.97
N ARG A 299 24.44 36.20 3.31
CA ARG A 299 25.55 36.67 4.16
C ARG A 299 26.58 35.58 4.42
N SER A 300 26.12 34.35 4.65
CA SER A 300 26.95 33.21 5.02
C SER A 300 26.55 31.95 4.25
N ALA A 301 26.86 31.94 2.95
CA ALA A 301 26.58 30.82 2.05
C ALA A 301 27.25 29.52 2.53
N PRO A 302 26.48 28.47 2.88
CA PRO A 302 27.05 27.22 3.36
C PRO A 302 27.68 26.40 2.21
N PRO A 303 28.78 25.68 2.47
CA PRO A 303 29.43 24.84 1.46
C PRO A 303 28.58 23.62 1.10
N VAL A 304 28.67 23.20 -0.16
CA VAL A 304 28.10 21.94 -0.65
C VAL A 304 29.02 20.78 -0.26
N LEU A 305 28.47 19.70 0.27
CA LEU A 305 29.23 18.50 0.58
C LEU A 305 29.73 17.82 -0.70
N ARG A 306 30.89 17.16 -0.65
CA ARG A 306 31.41 16.35 -1.76
C ARG A 306 30.45 15.27 -2.28
N ALA A 307 29.58 14.75 -1.40
CA ALA A 307 28.57 13.76 -1.75
C ALA A 307 27.24 14.38 -2.20
N GLY A 308 27.19 15.71 -2.35
CA GLY A 308 25.99 16.52 -2.51
C GLY A 308 25.28 16.78 -1.18
N GLY A 309 24.61 17.93 -1.09
CA GLY A 309 23.81 18.32 0.06
C GLY A 309 24.53 19.19 1.08
N LEU A 310 23.83 19.47 2.17
CA LEU A 310 24.21 20.36 3.26
C LEU A 310 24.72 19.56 4.47
N GLY A 311 25.83 20.00 5.07
CA GLY A 311 26.37 19.42 6.29
C GLY A 311 25.42 19.54 7.49
N VAL A 312 25.47 18.56 8.40
CA VAL A 312 24.63 18.56 9.62
C VAL A 312 24.94 19.79 10.51
N ARG A 313 26.20 20.24 10.54
CA ARG A 313 26.60 21.43 11.30
C ARG A 313 26.05 22.71 10.68
N GLU A 314 26.03 22.78 9.35
CA GLU A 314 25.49 23.91 8.59
C GLU A 314 23.96 23.98 8.71
N LEU A 315 23.29 22.83 8.71
CA LEU A 315 21.87 22.73 9.02
C LEU A 315 21.57 23.23 10.45
N ALA A 316 22.30 22.74 11.45
CA ALA A 316 22.13 23.15 12.85
C ALA A 316 22.39 24.67 13.04
N ARG A 317 23.39 25.21 12.33
CA ARG A 317 23.68 26.65 12.35
C ARG A 317 22.54 27.46 11.73
N THR A 318 22.03 27.03 10.58
CA THR A 318 20.90 27.68 9.91
C THR A 318 19.65 27.63 10.79
N ALA A 319 19.36 26.48 11.41
CA ALA A 319 18.24 26.32 12.33
C ALA A 319 18.36 27.27 13.53
N SER A 320 19.55 27.39 14.12
CA SER A 320 19.80 28.31 15.23
C SER A 320 19.70 29.78 14.82
N ALA A 321 20.16 30.16 13.62
CA ALA A 321 20.07 31.52 13.11
C ALA A 321 18.62 31.96 12.83
N LEU A 322 17.77 31.02 12.41
CA LEU A 322 16.34 31.26 12.15
C LEU A 322 15.46 31.04 13.39
N GLU A 323 16.04 30.62 14.52
CA GLU A 323 15.32 30.22 15.74
C GLU A 323 14.28 29.11 15.50
N LEU A 324 14.59 28.18 14.59
CA LEU A 324 13.72 27.07 14.21
C LEU A 324 14.26 25.72 14.70
N ALA A 325 13.37 24.73 14.78
CA ALA A 325 13.79 23.34 14.91
C ALA A 325 14.54 22.89 13.63
N GLU A 326 15.55 22.02 13.77
CA GLU A 326 16.32 21.51 12.62
C GLU A 326 15.44 20.88 11.52
N SER A 327 14.34 20.22 11.91
CA SER A 327 13.38 19.65 10.96
C SER A 327 12.62 20.71 10.16
N GLN A 328 12.28 21.85 10.77
CA GLN A 328 11.65 22.97 10.08
C GLN A 328 12.64 23.70 9.18
N ALA A 329 13.87 23.93 9.65
CA ALA A 329 14.94 24.50 8.82
C ALA A 329 15.21 23.61 7.59
N ALA A 330 15.29 22.28 7.77
CA ALA A 330 15.43 21.34 6.67
C ALA A 330 14.27 21.42 5.67
N PHE A 331 13.03 21.56 6.15
CA PHE A 331 11.86 21.74 5.29
C PHE A 331 11.95 23.03 4.45
N TRP A 332 12.24 24.17 5.07
CA TRP A 332 12.36 25.44 4.34
C TRP A 332 13.51 25.45 3.34
N ILE A 333 14.65 24.83 3.69
CA ILE A 333 15.80 24.68 2.78
C ILE A 333 15.42 23.84 1.56
N GLU A 334 14.81 22.68 1.76
CA GLU A 334 14.36 21.80 0.66
C GLU A 334 13.31 22.49 -0.22
N LEU A 335 12.38 23.23 0.39
CA LEU A 335 11.33 23.93 -0.34
C LEU A 335 11.89 25.12 -1.13
N ALA A 336 12.74 25.94 -0.54
CA ALA A 336 13.41 27.05 -1.24
C ALA A 336 14.21 26.54 -2.44
N TYR A 337 14.88 25.39 -2.29
CA TYR A 337 15.59 24.74 -3.40
C TYR A 337 14.62 24.24 -4.48
N ALA A 338 13.51 23.61 -4.08
CA ALA A 338 12.50 23.12 -5.01
C ALA A 338 11.79 24.24 -5.81
N VAL A 339 11.61 25.41 -5.20
CA VAL A 339 11.07 26.62 -5.86
C VAL A 339 12.11 27.27 -6.78
N GLY A 340 13.40 26.96 -6.60
CA GLY A 340 14.52 27.56 -7.34
C GLY A 340 15.01 28.88 -6.75
N LEU A 341 14.68 29.18 -5.49
CA LEU A 341 15.14 30.39 -4.78
C LEU A 341 16.58 30.27 -4.30
N VAL A 342 17.08 29.04 -4.13
CA VAL A 342 18.46 28.73 -3.75
C VAL A 342 19.02 27.63 -4.65
N ALA A 343 20.28 27.76 -5.05
CA ALA A 343 21.00 26.76 -5.84
C ALA A 343 22.48 26.70 -5.44
N SER A 344 23.20 25.68 -5.92
CA SER A 344 24.68 25.70 -5.88
C SER A 344 25.18 26.74 -6.89
N ASP A 345 26.19 27.51 -6.51
CA ASP A 345 26.84 28.49 -7.39
C ASP A 345 27.70 27.85 -8.50
N GLY A 346 28.02 26.55 -8.39
CA GLY A 346 28.77 25.81 -9.41
C GLY A 346 30.26 26.17 -9.50
N GLU A 347 30.78 26.93 -8.53
CA GLU A 347 32.18 27.30 -8.44
C GLU A 347 33.05 26.14 -7.90
N ALA A 348 34.38 26.26 -7.96
CA ALA A 348 35.28 25.18 -7.54
C ALA A 348 35.09 24.75 -6.06
N ASP A 349 34.74 25.71 -5.19
CA ASP A 349 34.32 25.50 -3.81
C ASP A 349 32.81 25.77 -3.68
N GLU A 350 32.01 24.91 -4.33
CA GLU A 350 30.55 25.08 -4.44
C GLU A 350 29.87 25.48 -3.12
N ARG A 351 29.00 26.49 -3.18
CA ARG A 351 28.17 26.95 -2.06
C ARG A 351 26.73 27.10 -2.46
N TYR A 352 25.84 26.90 -1.49
CA TYR A 352 24.43 27.25 -1.68
C TYR A 352 24.21 28.74 -1.47
N ALA A 353 23.61 29.40 -2.45
CA ALA A 353 23.32 30.84 -2.42
C ALA A 353 21.95 31.14 -3.06
N PRO A 354 21.30 32.27 -2.68
CA PRO A 354 20.09 32.73 -3.35
C PRO A 354 20.31 32.92 -4.86
N THR A 355 19.33 32.54 -5.66
CA THR A 355 19.36 32.69 -7.13
C THR A 355 18.85 34.07 -7.54
N PRO A 356 19.08 34.52 -8.78
CA PRO A 356 18.45 35.75 -9.29
C PRO A 356 16.91 35.73 -9.25
N TYR A 357 16.30 34.54 -9.31
CA TYR A 357 14.86 34.38 -9.19
C TYR A 357 14.33 34.78 -7.80
N TYR A 358 15.18 34.80 -6.77
CA TYR A 358 14.80 35.31 -5.45
C TYR A 358 14.37 36.78 -5.50
N ASP A 359 15.07 37.63 -6.26
CA ASP A 359 14.72 39.04 -6.37
C ASP A 359 13.37 39.22 -7.07
N GLU A 360 13.14 38.48 -8.16
CA GLU A 360 11.84 38.46 -8.87
C GLU A 360 10.71 37.96 -7.95
N TRP A 361 10.95 36.91 -7.17
CA TRP A 361 9.97 36.36 -6.25
C TRP A 361 9.61 37.36 -5.14
N ARG A 362 10.55 38.15 -4.64
CA ARG A 362 10.29 39.17 -3.61
C ARG A 362 9.37 40.28 -4.08
N ASP A 363 9.42 40.61 -5.37
CA ASP A 363 8.61 41.68 -5.96
C ASP A 363 7.16 41.24 -6.26
N LEU A 364 6.85 39.94 -6.13
CA LEU A 364 5.50 39.43 -6.29
C LEU A 364 4.59 39.80 -5.09
N PRO A 365 3.26 39.95 -5.31
CA PRO A 365 2.30 40.02 -4.22
C PRO A 365 2.39 38.81 -3.29
N GLU A 366 2.11 38.98 -2.00
CA GLU A 366 2.26 37.93 -0.98
C GLU A 366 1.53 36.63 -1.32
N SER A 367 0.29 36.73 -1.83
CA SER A 367 -0.50 35.59 -2.29
C SER A 367 0.17 34.83 -3.44
N ARG A 368 0.86 35.53 -4.35
CA ARG A 368 1.62 34.94 -5.46
C ARG A 368 2.94 34.32 -5.01
N ARG A 369 3.62 34.93 -4.03
CA ARG A 369 4.81 34.34 -3.38
C ARG A 369 4.46 33.02 -2.70
N TRP A 370 3.35 33.01 -1.96
CA TRP A 370 2.81 31.83 -1.31
C TRP A 370 2.42 30.74 -2.32
N ALA A 371 1.75 31.11 -3.41
CA ALA A 371 1.45 30.19 -4.50
C ALA A 371 2.68 29.47 -5.04
N ALA A 372 3.81 30.18 -5.23
CA ALA A 372 5.05 29.55 -5.70
C ALA A 372 5.54 28.46 -4.74
N LEU A 373 5.47 28.71 -3.42
CA LEU A 373 5.83 27.72 -2.39
C LEU A 373 4.93 26.48 -2.47
N VAL A 374 3.60 26.68 -2.50
CA VAL A 374 2.63 25.57 -2.54
C VAL A 374 2.71 24.79 -3.86
N ALA A 375 2.92 25.47 -4.99
CA ALA A 375 3.09 24.85 -6.30
C ALA A 375 4.32 23.95 -6.38
N ALA A 376 5.40 24.29 -5.68
CA ALA A 376 6.59 23.43 -5.58
C ALA A 376 6.36 22.27 -4.58
N TRP A 377 5.72 22.54 -3.45
CA TRP A 377 5.48 21.54 -2.39
C TRP A 377 4.54 20.40 -2.82
N LEU A 378 3.42 20.71 -3.47
CA LEU A 378 2.39 19.72 -3.83
C LEU A 378 2.96 18.53 -4.65
N PRO A 379 3.68 18.74 -5.77
CA PRO A 379 4.27 17.67 -6.57
C PRO A 379 5.62 17.17 -6.04
N ALA A 380 6.19 17.76 -4.99
CA ALA A 380 7.53 17.42 -4.50
C ALA A 380 7.64 15.94 -4.09
N THR A 381 8.62 15.25 -4.70
CA THR A 381 8.99 13.87 -4.35
C THR A 381 9.94 13.80 -3.18
N ARG A 382 10.72 14.85 -2.92
CA ARG A 382 11.66 14.94 -1.80
C ARG A 382 10.90 15.11 -0.50
N VAL A 383 11.21 14.29 0.51
CA VAL A 383 10.56 14.32 1.83
C VAL A 383 11.55 14.84 2.87
N ALA A 384 11.46 16.13 3.21
CA ALA A 384 12.37 16.79 4.14
C ALA A 384 12.41 16.13 5.53
N ALA A 385 11.27 15.58 5.99
CA ALA A 385 11.17 14.85 7.26
C ALA A 385 12.06 13.59 7.37
N LEU A 386 12.74 13.19 6.30
CA LEU A 386 13.72 12.10 6.28
C LEU A 386 15.15 12.55 6.59
N VAL A 387 15.43 13.86 6.56
CA VAL A 387 16.74 14.43 6.93
C VAL A 387 17.09 14.00 8.36
N GLY A 388 18.36 13.63 8.57
CA GLY A 388 18.85 13.04 9.83
C GLY A 388 18.54 11.55 10.00
N GLY A 389 17.67 10.97 9.15
CA GLY A 389 17.43 9.53 9.08
C GLY A 389 18.59 8.76 8.44
N ARG A 390 18.43 7.44 8.29
CA ARG A 390 19.42 6.57 7.64
C ARG A 390 18.89 5.92 6.37
N ASP A 391 19.75 5.78 5.37
CA ASP A 391 19.47 5.01 4.16
C ASP A 391 19.61 3.49 4.38
N ALA A 392 19.33 2.70 3.35
CA ALA A 392 19.44 1.24 3.40
C ALA A 392 20.87 0.73 3.66
N LYS A 393 21.89 1.58 3.49
CA LYS A 393 23.30 1.30 3.77
C LYS A 393 23.75 1.88 5.13
N GLY A 394 22.81 2.42 5.92
CA GLY A 394 23.08 3.00 7.24
C GLY A 394 23.68 4.41 7.21
N ARG A 395 23.78 5.06 6.05
CA ARG A 395 24.32 6.43 5.92
C ARG A 395 23.27 7.47 6.27
N THR A 396 23.67 8.55 6.93
CA THR A 396 22.78 9.66 7.28
C THR A 396 22.30 10.39 6.04
N LEU A 397 21.00 10.71 5.99
CA LEU A 397 20.39 11.53 4.94
C LEU A 397 20.57 13.02 5.25
N ALA A 398 21.25 13.74 4.37
CA ALA A 398 21.48 15.18 4.48
C ALA A 398 20.38 15.99 3.77
N ALA A 399 20.12 17.21 4.24
CA ALA A 399 19.33 18.20 3.47
C ALA A 399 20.06 18.52 2.15
N LEU A 400 19.30 18.77 1.09
CA LEU A 400 19.72 18.92 -0.31
C LEU A 400 20.53 17.73 -0.87
N GLY A 401 20.65 16.64 -0.10
CA GLY A 401 21.40 15.45 -0.45
C GLY A 401 20.57 14.43 -1.24
N PRO A 402 21.23 13.39 -1.77
CA PRO A 402 20.54 12.28 -2.42
C PRO A 402 19.74 11.44 -1.41
N GLY A 403 18.75 10.70 -1.90
CA GLY A 403 18.04 9.70 -1.10
C GLY A 403 16.84 10.21 -0.30
N LEU A 404 16.42 11.48 -0.48
CA LEU A 404 15.17 12.02 0.06
C LEU A 404 13.94 11.75 -0.82
N ASP A 405 14.16 11.40 -2.10
CA ASP A 405 13.07 11.17 -3.05
C ASP A 405 12.21 9.96 -2.73
N ARG A 406 10.90 10.17 -2.67
CA ARG A 406 9.87 9.14 -2.52
C ARG A 406 8.80 9.40 -3.58
N THR A 407 8.82 8.60 -4.64
CA THR A 407 7.90 8.75 -5.79
C THR A 407 6.41 8.71 -5.40
N ALA A 408 6.06 8.06 -4.28
CA ALA A 408 4.71 8.00 -3.75
C ALA A 408 4.30 9.25 -2.94
N ALA A 409 5.23 10.10 -2.50
CA ALA A 409 4.94 11.21 -1.60
C ALA A 409 3.90 12.21 -2.14
N PRO A 410 3.94 12.64 -3.41
CA PRO A 410 2.91 13.54 -3.95
C PRO A 410 1.51 12.92 -3.91
N THR A 411 1.42 11.60 -4.12
CA THR A 411 0.12 10.91 -4.11
C THR A 411 -0.43 10.81 -2.69
N PHE A 412 0.43 10.51 -1.70
CA PHE A 412 0.00 10.51 -0.30
C PHE A 412 -0.37 11.91 0.17
N ARG A 413 0.43 12.93 -0.16
CA ARG A 413 0.17 14.32 0.19
C ARG A 413 -1.19 14.78 -0.33
N HIS A 414 -1.43 14.60 -1.63
CA HIS A 414 -2.72 14.95 -2.22
C HIS A 414 -3.87 14.18 -1.55
N ARG A 415 -3.70 12.87 -1.30
CA ARG A 415 -4.76 12.09 -0.65
C ARG A 415 -5.06 12.53 0.78
N VAL A 416 -4.05 12.90 1.56
CA VAL A 416 -4.25 13.52 2.89
C VAL A 416 -5.11 14.76 2.75
N LEU A 417 -4.77 15.70 1.86
CA LEU A 417 -5.56 16.92 1.67
C LEU A 417 -6.99 16.64 1.20
N THR A 418 -7.19 15.66 0.31
CA THR A 418 -8.53 15.22 -0.10
C THR A 418 -9.33 14.65 1.09
N LEU A 419 -8.72 13.84 1.96
CA LEU A 419 -9.38 13.34 3.17
C LEU A 419 -9.79 14.48 4.11
N LEU A 420 -8.98 15.53 4.24
CA LEU A 420 -9.38 16.73 4.99
C LEU A 420 -10.53 17.47 4.32
N ALA A 421 -10.55 17.54 2.99
CA ALA A 421 -11.62 18.21 2.24
C ALA A 421 -12.96 17.45 2.29
N GLU A 422 -12.94 16.13 2.46
CA GLU A 422 -14.11 15.27 2.67
C GLU A 422 -14.81 15.56 4.02
N LEU A 423 -14.10 16.17 4.98
CA LEU A 423 -14.67 16.58 6.27
C LEU A 423 -15.44 17.92 6.17
N PRO A 424 -16.38 18.18 7.10
CA PRO A 424 -17.06 19.46 7.22
C PRO A 424 -16.08 20.64 7.30
N ALA A 425 -16.50 21.82 6.85
CA ALA A 425 -15.67 23.01 6.94
C ALA A 425 -15.32 23.33 8.41
N GLY A 426 -14.04 23.58 8.69
CA GLY A 426 -13.55 23.84 10.05
C GLY A 426 -13.27 22.60 10.90
N ALA A 427 -13.48 21.38 10.36
CA ALA A 427 -13.19 20.14 11.06
C ALA A 427 -11.71 19.76 10.98
N ALA A 428 -11.10 19.49 12.13
CA ALA A 428 -9.77 18.90 12.25
C ALA A 428 -9.90 17.38 12.52
N PRO A 429 -9.21 16.52 11.77
CA PRO A 429 -9.33 15.07 11.89
C PRO A 429 -8.60 14.54 13.13
N ASP A 430 -8.87 13.28 13.47
CA ASP A 430 -7.88 12.46 14.13
C ASP A 430 -6.74 12.08 13.16
N VAL A 431 -5.52 12.49 13.48
CA VAL A 431 -4.32 12.28 12.66
C VAL A 431 -3.97 10.79 12.51
N GLU A 432 -4.19 9.98 13.55
CA GLU A 432 -3.89 8.55 13.50
C GLU A 432 -4.86 7.84 12.54
N ALA A 433 -6.15 8.21 12.58
CA ALA A 433 -7.15 7.68 11.68
C ALA A 433 -6.89 8.04 10.21
N VAL A 434 -6.33 9.22 9.91
CA VAL A 434 -5.88 9.56 8.54
C VAL A 434 -4.80 8.58 8.07
N ALA A 435 -3.82 8.27 8.91
CA ALA A 435 -2.77 7.31 8.56
C ALA A 435 -3.31 5.88 8.38
N GLU A 436 -4.26 5.45 9.21
CA GLU A 436 -4.96 4.18 9.07
C GLU A 436 -5.77 4.09 7.78
N ARG A 437 -6.47 5.17 7.43
CA ARG A 437 -7.22 5.28 6.17
C ARG A 437 -6.29 5.18 4.96
N LEU A 438 -5.14 5.84 4.98
CA LEU A 438 -4.14 5.71 3.91
C LEU A 438 -3.55 4.29 3.81
N ARG A 439 -3.31 3.62 4.95
CA ARG A 439 -2.88 2.21 4.97
C ARG A 439 -3.92 1.33 4.30
N TRP A 440 -5.20 1.53 4.64
CA TRP A 440 -6.29 0.75 4.07
C TRP A 440 -6.44 0.98 2.56
N GLU A 441 -6.32 2.22 2.07
CA GLU A 441 -6.51 2.51 0.63
C GLU A 441 -5.36 2.01 -0.26
N ARG A 442 -4.12 1.95 0.26
CA ARG A 442 -2.91 1.54 -0.49
C ARG A 442 -1.94 0.75 0.41
N PRO A 443 -2.28 -0.50 0.79
CA PRO A 443 -1.50 -1.29 1.74
C PRO A 443 -0.09 -1.64 1.24
N LEU A 444 0.12 -1.82 -0.08
CA LEU A 444 1.41 -2.27 -0.62
C LEU A 444 2.33 -1.16 -1.14
N ARG A 445 1.85 0.09 -1.30
CA ARG A 445 2.57 1.16 -2.04
C ARG A 445 3.73 1.81 -1.26
N ALA A 446 3.88 1.49 0.03
CA ALA A 446 4.98 1.90 0.90
C ALA A 446 5.01 1.03 2.16
N SER A 447 6.15 0.99 2.86
CA SER A 447 6.17 0.45 4.22
C SER A 447 5.31 1.28 5.15
N ASP A 448 4.74 0.66 6.18
CA ASP A 448 3.89 1.35 7.16
C ASP A 448 4.61 2.54 7.81
N GLN A 449 5.89 2.35 8.17
CA GLN A 449 6.72 3.40 8.75
C GLN A 449 6.90 4.60 7.81
N LEU A 450 7.15 4.35 6.52
CA LEU A 450 7.30 5.43 5.54
C LEU A 450 5.96 6.16 5.33
N ARG A 451 4.85 5.41 5.24
CA ARG A 451 3.50 5.98 5.06
C ARG A 451 3.13 6.88 6.24
N GLN A 452 3.30 6.40 7.47
CA GLN A 452 3.06 7.17 8.69
C GLN A 452 3.90 8.45 8.71
N ARG A 453 5.19 8.33 8.37
CA ARG A 453 6.11 9.47 8.34
C ARG A 453 5.72 10.52 7.30
N VAL A 454 5.37 10.11 6.08
CA VAL A 454 4.92 11.02 5.02
C VAL A 454 3.57 11.66 5.36
N CYS A 455 2.66 10.91 6.00
CA CYS A 455 1.37 11.44 6.47
C CYS A 455 1.57 12.52 7.53
N ALA A 456 2.36 12.23 8.57
CA ALA A 456 2.67 13.19 9.63
C ALA A 456 3.41 14.43 9.09
N ALA A 457 4.39 14.22 8.20
CA ALA A 457 5.09 15.30 7.53
C ALA A 457 4.12 16.17 6.71
N THR A 458 3.25 15.57 5.91
CA THR A 458 2.27 16.31 5.11
C THR A 458 1.39 17.21 5.98
N LEU A 459 0.87 16.69 7.10
CA LEU A 459 0.01 17.47 7.99
C LEU A 459 0.76 18.62 8.66
N ALA A 460 2.00 18.39 9.09
CA ALA A 460 2.83 19.43 9.69
C ALA A 460 3.24 20.51 8.65
N GLU A 461 3.67 20.08 7.46
CA GLU A 461 4.05 20.96 6.36
C GLU A 461 2.87 21.78 5.84
N ALA A 462 1.66 21.19 5.79
CA ALA A 462 0.45 21.90 5.42
C ALA A 462 0.08 23.00 6.43
N GLU A 463 0.30 22.78 7.73
CA GLU A 463 0.09 23.80 8.75
C GLU A 463 1.14 24.91 8.65
N LEU A 464 2.42 24.55 8.46
CA LEU A 464 3.53 25.51 8.27
C LEU A 464 3.34 26.40 7.03
N LEU A 465 2.78 25.83 5.96
CA LEU A 465 2.49 26.57 4.73
C LEU A 465 1.17 27.35 4.81
N GLY A 466 0.36 27.20 5.85
CA GLY A 466 -0.97 27.81 5.89
C GLY A 466 -1.97 27.20 4.90
N VAL A 467 -1.76 25.96 4.47
CA VAL A 467 -2.77 25.16 3.75
C VAL A 467 -3.84 24.67 4.73
N THR A 468 -3.43 24.38 5.97
CA THR A 468 -4.33 24.13 7.11
C THR A 468 -4.14 25.20 8.18
N GLY A 469 -5.17 25.40 9.00
CA GLY A 469 -5.11 26.23 10.19
C GLY A 469 -5.83 25.53 11.34
N ARG A 470 -5.18 25.46 12.51
CA ARG A 470 -5.70 24.71 13.67
C ARG A 470 -5.95 23.23 13.34
N GLY A 471 -5.21 22.67 12.38
CA GLY A 471 -5.35 21.29 11.93
C GLY A 471 -6.56 21.03 11.01
N ALA A 472 -7.31 22.05 10.61
CA ALA A 472 -8.42 21.94 9.64
C ALA A 472 -8.00 22.56 8.29
N LEU A 473 -8.54 22.03 7.18
CA LEU A 473 -8.26 22.56 5.85
C LEU A 473 -8.90 23.96 5.68
N ALA A 474 -8.08 24.94 5.30
CA ALA A 474 -8.54 26.30 5.04
C ALA A 474 -9.47 26.36 3.82
N SER A 475 -10.41 27.29 3.83
CA SER A 475 -11.41 27.43 2.76
C SER A 475 -10.76 27.73 1.41
N PHE A 476 -9.79 28.65 1.38
CA PHE A 476 -9.02 29.01 0.19
C PHE A 476 -8.16 27.84 -0.33
N ALA A 477 -7.73 26.93 0.53
CA ALA A 477 -6.91 25.78 0.17
C ALA A 477 -7.71 24.61 -0.42
N ARG A 478 -9.05 24.61 -0.36
CA ARG A 478 -9.88 23.52 -0.90
C ARG A 478 -9.67 23.30 -2.41
N ALA A 479 -9.35 24.35 -3.16
CA ALA A 479 -9.05 24.26 -4.60
C ALA A 479 -7.88 23.31 -4.89
N LEU A 480 -6.90 23.20 -4.00
CA LEU A 480 -5.70 22.35 -4.14
C LEU A 480 -6.01 20.84 -4.14
N THR A 481 -7.25 20.47 -3.78
CA THR A 481 -7.68 19.08 -3.68
C THR A 481 -8.33 18.54 -4.96
N ALA A 482 -8.50 19.39 -5.97
CA ALA A 482 -8.94 18.95 -7.30
C ALA A 482 -7.88 18.00 -7.91
N GLY A 483 -8.25 16.74 -8.13
CA GLY A 483 -7.32 15.66 -8.49
C GLY A 483 -6.73 15.70 -9.90
N ASP A 484 -6.97 16.74 -10.69
CA ASP A 484 -6.39 16.87 -12.03
C ASP A 484 -5.04 17.59 -11.97
N ARG A 485 -3.94 16.81 -12.08
CA ARG A 485 -2.58 17.35 -12.15
C ARG A 485 -2.40 18.40 -13.25
N ARG A 486 -3.19 18.35 -14.33
CA ARG A 486 -3.12 19.33 -15.42
C ARG A 486 -3.68 20.69 -15.03
N GLN A 487 -4.50 20.75 -13.97
CA GLN A 487 -5.08 21.98 -13.43
C GLN A 487 -4.36 22.46 -12.16
N ALA A 488 -3.34 21.73 -11.68
CA ALA A 488 -2.69 22.02 -10.41
C ALA A 488 -2.18 23.47 -10.29
N LEU A 489 -1.61 24.05 -11.35
CA LEU A 489 -1.21 25.46 -11.34
C LEU A 489 -2.41 26.39 -11.23
N THR A 490 -3.44 26.16 -12.04
CA THR A 490 -4.70 26.94 -11.99
C THR A 490 -5.38 26.85 -10.62
N ASP A 491 -5.32 25.69 -9.97
CA ASP A 491 -5.91 25.50 -8.64
C ASP A 491 -5.11 26.20 -7.53
N VAL A 492 -3.78 26.25 -7.67
CA VAL A 492 -2.92 27.09 -6.83
C VAL A 492 -3.24 28.57 -7.03
N GLU A 493 -3.46 29.03 -8.26
CA GLU A 493 -3.84 30.42 -8.54
C GLU A 493 -5.19 30.79 -7.94
N LYS A 494 -6.18 29.90 -8.02
CA LYS A 494 -7.48 30.09 -7.35
C LYS A 494 -7.31 30.17 -5.83
N ALA A 495 -6.48 29.30 -5.25
CA ALA A 495 -6.21 29.32 -3.82
C ALA A 495 -5.54 30.63 -3.40
N ALA A 496 -4.58 31.12 -4.17
CA ALA A 496 -3.92 32.40 -3.92
C ALA A 496 -4.88 33.58 -4.04
N ALA A 497 -5.74 33.61 -5.06
CA ALA A 497 -6.75 34.66 -5.21
C ALA A 497 -7.77 34.67 -4.06
N ALA A 498 -8.07 33.50 -3.48
CA ALA A 498 -8.93 33.38 -2.31
C ALA A 498 -8.22 33.72 -0.98
N LEU A 499 -6.89 33.58 -0.93
CA LEU A 499 -6.06 33.97 0.21
C LEU A 499 -5.84 35.49 0.25
N ASP A 500 -5.69 36.14 -0.91
CA ASP A 500 -5.37 37.57 -1.05
C ASP A 500 -6.17 38.51 -0.13
N PRO A 501 -7.51 38.38 0.02
CA PRO A 501 -8.30 39.25 0.89
C PRO A 501 -8.11 39.01 2.40
N LEU A 502 -7.42 37.94 2.78
CA LEU A 502 -7.12 37.56 4.16
C LEU A 502 -5.72 37.99 4.60
N LEU A 503 -4.92 38.49 3.67
CA LEU A 503 -3.59 39.04 3.91
C LEU A 503 -3.70 40.56 4.22
N PRO A 504 -2.73 41.13 4.96
CA PRO A 504 -2.75 42.52 5.44
C PRO A 504 -2.72 43.59 4.34
#